data_AF-A0A412GT83-F1
#
_entry.id   AF-A0A412GT83-F1
#
_cell.length_a   1.000
_cell.length_b   1.000
_cell.length_c   1.000
_cell.angle_alpha   90.00
_cell.angle_beta   90.00
_cell.angle_gamma   90.00
#
_symmetry.space_group_name_H-M   'P 1'
#
loop_
_entity.id
_entity.type
_entity.pdbx_description
1 polymer ?
#
loop_
_entity_poly.entity_id
_entity_poly.type
_entity_poly.pdbx_seq_one_letter_code
_entity_poly.pdbx_strand_id
1 'polypeptide(L)' 'MKTYDIYFSDGSSSDNKGFFIKTEEKAIRMAEDMLVKGNSYIEDYAGGTISVVDSEGNTVWSKPIPVQ' A
#
# COMPACT_ATOMS: atom_id res chain seq x y z
N MET A 1 -6.02 -5.15 18.98
CA MET A 1 -4.75 -4.55 18.51
C MET A 1 -5.01 -4.01 17.13
N LYS A 2 -4.68 -2.74 16.88
CA LYS A 2 -4.88 -2.14 15.55
C LYS A 2 -3.81 -2.70 14.62
N THR A 3 -4.23 -3.22 13.47
CA THR A 3 -3.30 -3.65 12.42
C THR A 3 -3.47 -2.78 11.20
N TYR A 4 -2.49 -2.79 10.31
CA TYR A 4 -2.44 -1.99 9.11
C TYR A 4 -2.09 -2.88 7.94
N ASP A 5 -2.82 -2.70 6.86
CA ASP A 5 -2.68 -3.43 5.63
C ASP A 5 -2.42 -2.48 4.48
N ILE A 6 -1.68 -2.97 3.49
CA ILE A 6 -1.30 -2.19 2.32
C ILE A 6 -2.13 -2.68 1.15
N TYR A 7 -2.90 -1.76 0.58
CA TYR A 7 -3.75 -1.90 -0.58
C TYR A 7 -3.10 -1.23 -1.78
N PHE A 8 -3.31 -1.82 -2.95
CA PHE A 8 -2.88 -1.34 -4.25
C PHE A 8 -4.13 -1.29 -5.13
N SER A 9 -4.32 -0.20 -5.86
CA SER A 9 -5.48 -0.03 -6.73
C SER A 9 -5.07 0.67 -8.01
N ASP A 10 -5.31 0.05 -9.15
CA ASP A 10 -5.08 0.63 -10.49
C ASP A 10 -6.34 1.34 -11.04
N GLY A 11 -7.38 1.47 -10.22
CA GLY A 11 -8.69 2.00 -10.64
C GLY A 11 -9.56 0.96 -11.36
N SER A 12 -8.97 -0.09 -11.93
CA SER A 12 -9.69 -1.26 -12.46
C SER A 12 -9.73 -2.44 -11.48
N SER A 13 -8.63 -2.65 -10.75
CA SER A 13 -8.47 -3.76 -9.79
C SER A 13 -7.88 -3.23 -8.49
N SER A 14 -8.30 -3.82 -7.37
CA SER A 14 -7.74 -3.54 -6.06
C SER A 14 -7.29 -4.82 -5.37
N ASP A 15 -6.06 -4.80 -4.86
CA ASP A 15 -5.42 -5.94 -4.22
C ASP A 15 -4.74 -5.51 -2.93
N ASN A 16 -4.60 -6.43 -1.99
CA ASN A 16 -3.94 -6.17 -0.72
C ASN A 16 -2.99 -7.32 -0.37
N LYS A 17 -1.88 -6.96 0.28
CA LYS A 17 -0.82 -7.93 0.59
C LYS A 17 -1.03 -8.72 1.88
N GLY A 18 -1.99 -8.35 2.73
CA GLY A 18 -2.21 -9.05 4.00
C GLY A 18 -1.02 -8.91 4.96
N PHE A 19 -0.42 -7.72 5.07
CA PHE A 19 0.80 -7.53 5.86
C PHE A 19 0.56 -7.53 7.38
N PHE A 20 -0.68 -7.34 7.84
CA PHE A 20 -1.07 -7.32 9.26
C PHE A 20 -0.06 -6.56 10.15
N ILE A 21 0.31 -5.35 9.74
CA ILE A 21 1.37 -4.57 10.38
C ILE A 21 0.85 -4.00 11.69
N LYS A 22 1.62 -4.08 12.78
CA LYS A 22 1.15 -3.66 14.11
C LYS A 22 1.10 -2.14 14.33
N THR A 23 1.69 -1.34 13.45
CA THR A 23 1.87 0.11 13.63
C THR A 23 1.79 0.82 12.29
N GLU A 24 1.16 1.99 12.28
CA GLU A 24 0.99 2.84 11.09
C GLU A 24 2.33 3.22 10.45
N GLU A 25 3.27 3.77 11.22
CA GLU A 25 4.58 4.20 10.69
C GLU A 25 5.32 3.09 9.96
N LYS A 26 5.26 1.87 10.49
CA LYS A 26 5.88 0.71 9.84
C LYS A 26 5.17 0.35 8.54
N ALA A 27 3.85 0.48 8.50
CA ALA A 27 3.08 0.21 7.28
C ALA A 27 3.35 1.28 6.20
N ILE A 28 3.39 2.55 6.58
CA ILE A 28 3.77 3.65 5.68
C ILE A 28 5.19 3.43 5.16
N ARG A 29 6.15 3.15 6.03
CA ARG A 29 7.54 2.96 5.62
C ARG A 29 7.72 1.74 4.71
N MET A 30 6.94 0.68 4.91
CA MET A 30 6.93 -0.49 4.01
C MET A 30 6.28 -0.15 2.66
N ALA A 31 5.18 0.62 2.65
CA ALA A 31 4.56 1.11 1.43
C ALA A 31 5.52 1.99 0.61
N GLU A 32 6.22 2.92 1.28
CA GLU A 32 7.25 3.75 0.65
C GLU A 32 8.46 2.95 0.16
N ASP A 33 8.96 1.99 0.95
CA ASP A 33 10.08 1.13 0.54
C ASP A 33 9.69 0.31 -0.71
N MET A 34 8.44 -0.12 -0.83
CA MET A 34 7.94 -0.79 -2.03
C MET A 34 7.94 0.14 -3.24
N LEU A 35 7.46 1.38 -3.08
CA LEU A 35 7.48 2.39 -4.14
C LEU A 35 8.91 2.70 -4.62
N VAL A 36 9.85 2.81 -3.68
CA VAL A 36 11.25 3.16 -3.98
C VAL A 36 12.03 1.98 -4.57
N LYS A 37 11.86 0.78 -4.02
CA LYS A 37 12.57 -0.42 -4.52
C LYS A 37 12.04 -0.93 -5.85
N GLY A 38 10.84 -0.53 -6.26
CA GLY A 38 10.22 -1.06 -7.47
C GLY A 38 9.96 -2.56 -7.31
N ASN A 39 9.00 -2.91 -6.45
CA ASN A 39 8.58 -4.30 -6.31
C ASN A 39 7.67 -4.69 -7.49
N SER A 40 7.56 -5.98 -7.82
CA SER A 40 6.72 -6.43 -8.95
C SER A 40 5.25 -6.00 -8.87
N TYR A 41 4.73 -5.73 -7.66
CA TYR A 41 3.39 -5.15 -7.46
C TYR A 41 3.34 -3.64 -7.79
N ILE A 42 4.41 -2.89 -7.55
CA ILE A 42 4.48 -1.48 -7.97
C ILE A 42 4.55 -1.38 -9.49
N GLU A 43 5.21 -2.34 -10.14
CA GLU A 43 5.27 -2.43 -11.60
C GLU A 43 3.93 -2.87 -12.20
N ASP A 44 3.26 -3.86 -11.61
CA ASP A 44 1.97 -4.37 -12.09
C ASP A 44 0.83 -3.35 -11.89
N TYR A 45 0.89 -2.59 -10.79
CA TYR A 45 -0.04 -1.49 -10.48
C TYR A 45 0.60 -0.12 -10.78
N ALA A 46 1.54 -0.06 -11.72
CA ALA A 46 2.19 1.19 -12.12
C ALA A 46 1.17 2.14 -12.73
N GLY A 47 1.02 3.33 -12.15
CA GLY A 47 -0.08 4.26 -12.50
C GLY A 47 -1.31 4.13 -11.60
N GLY A 48 -1.32 3.13 -10.73
CA GLY A 48 -2.30 2.97 -9.66
C GLY A 48 -1.99 3.82 -8.42
N THR A 49 -2.53 3.39 -7.29
CA THR A 49 -2.47 4.04 -5.99
C THR A 49 -2.21 3.00 -4.92
N ILE A 50 -1.23 3.28 -4.06
CA ILE A 50 -0.93 2.50 -2.87
C ILE A 50 -1.54 3.19 -1.66
N SER A 51 -2.24 2.46 -0.81
CA SER A 51 -2.95 2.96 0.35
C SER A 51 -2.72 2.07 1.55
N VAL A 52 -2.39 2.66 2.70
CA VAL A 52 -2.34 1.97 3.98
C VAL A 52 -3.70 2.13 4.66
N VAL A 53 -4.34 1.01 4.91
CA VAL A 53 -5.67 0.91 5.53
C VAL A 53 -5.52 0.20 6.86
N ASP A 54 -6.13 0.75 7.91
CA ASP A 54 -6.13 0.11 9.23
C ASP A 54 -7.17 -1.03 9.30
N SER A 55 -7.10 -1.85 10.35
CA SER A 55 -8.03 -2.97 10.62
C SER A 55 -9.50 -2.56 10.69
N GLU A 56 -9.79 -1.30 10.97
CA GLU A 56 -11.12 -0.70 10.99
C GLU A 56 -11.57 -0.19 9.60
N GLY A 57 -10.70 -0.28 8.59
CA GLY A 57 -10.99 0.15 7.21
C GLY A 57 -10.67 1.61 6.92
N ASN A 58 -10.01 2.35 7.82
CA ASN A 58 -9.65 3.75 7.54
C ASN A 58 -8.33 3.82 6.77
N THR A 59 -8.33 4.56 5.67
CA THR A 59 -7.11 4.87 4.94
C THR A 59 -6.33 5.94 5.71
N VAL A 60 -5.22 5.54 6.34
CA VAL A 60 -4.37 6.43 7.12
C VAL A 60 -3.28 7.08 6.27
N TRP A 61 -2.95 6.47 5.13
CA TRP A 61 -1.97 6.99 4.20
C TRP A 61 -2.28 6.51 2.79
N SER A 62 -2.03 7.34 1.78
CA SER A 62 -2.10 6.93 0.39
C SER A 62 -1.14 7.76 -0.48
N LYS A 63 -0.63 7.13 -1.52
CA LYS A 63 0.23 7.77 -2.54
C LYS A 63 -0.04 7.17 -3.92
N PRO A 64 0.09 7.98 -4.99
CA PRO A 64 0.10 7.45 -6.33
C PRO A 64 1.35 6.60 -6.55
N ILE A 65 1.19 5.51 -7.30
CA ILE A 65 2.30 4.65 -7.72
C ILE A 65 2.91 5.30 -8.98
N PRO A 66 4.18 5.72 -8.95
CA PRO A 66 4.81 6.31 -10.10
C PRO A 66 4.93 5.26 -11.20
N VAL A 67 4.55 5.63 -12.42
CA VAL A 67 4.86 4.86 -13.62
C VAL A 67 6.36 5.07 -13.86
N GLN A 68 7.17 4.04 -13.60
CA GLN A 68 8.61 4.10 -13.88
C GLN A 68 8.89 3.92 -15.37
#